data_AF-A0A2N6K4I6-F1
#
_entry.id   AF-A0A2N6K4I6-F1
#
_cell.length_a   1.000
_cell.length_b   1.000
_cell.length_c   1.000
_cell.angle_alpha   90.00
_cell.angle_beta   90.00
_cell.angle_gamma   90.00
#
_symmetry.space_group_name_H-M   'P 1'
#
loop_
_entity.id
_entity.type
_entity.pdbx_description
1 polymer ?
#
loop_
_entity_poly.entity_id
_entity_poly.type
_entity_poly.pdbx_seq_one_letter_code
_entity_poly.pdbx_strand_id
1 'polypeptide(L)'
;MPLKLLKCDESIPEREKHVYIKEKGEDTTQFLPLSNIETIPGSLSERGCSYCGAKLVIGGVLKDTIQMIHGPIGCAYDTWHTKRYPSDNGHFQLKYVWSSDMKESHIVFGGEKQLKKSIIEAFKEFPDIKRMIVYTTCATALIGDDIRAVVKSAQKELGDVDIFCVECPGFAGVSQSKGHHVLNIAWINEKVGTLEPEITSPYTINVIGDYNIQGDTFVLEKYMEKMGVQIIAHFTGNGTYDSLRGMHRAQLNVTNCARSAGYIANELKKRYGIPRLDVDTWGFDYCKEALRKIGAFFGIEERAEAVIAEEVAKYQDKMDWYKERLKGKKVCIWTGGPRLWHWTKALEDDLGMQVVSMSSKFGHQEDFEKVIARGQEGTIYIDDGNELEFFEVLEMIRPDVVLTGPRVGALVKKLHLPYINGHGYHNGPYMGFEGAVNMARDLYNAIYSPLMNLAAIDVRDDETKKDTSKDENNESLKQKSEEITAYIQERTEEITTYIQERCLWQFHSRSWDREENINGVINKAIAIFNEEQVVNETLVDKLHYADAKILVLDLKTKFSWINKAQKAHITAVLELVRQKLLHIAITGSLNAELNHSLY
;
A
#
# COMPACT_ATOMS: atom_id res chain seq x y z
N MET A 1 -23.66 -13.72 17.06
CA MET A 1 -22.75 -14.63 16.34
C MET A 1 -21.42 -13.90 16.27
N PRO A 2 -20.33 -14.50 16.77
CA PRO A 2 -19.00 -13.87 16.89
C PRO A 2 -18.33 -13.55 15.55
N LEU A 3 -18.60 -14.37 14.54
CA LEU A 3 -18.22 -14.09 13.17
C LEU A 3 -19.22 -13.11 12.57
N LYS A 4 -18.72 -12.15 11.80
CA LYS A 4 -19.47 -10.96 11.41
C LYS A 4 -19.56 -10.83 9.90
N LEU A 5 -20.78 -10.88 9.38
CA LEU A 5 -21.06 -10.37 8.04
C LEU A 5 -21.12 -8.85 8.09
N LEU A 6 -20.22 -8.18 7.36
CA LEU A 6 -20.27 -6.74 7.12
C LEU A 6 -21.30 -6.43 6.04
N LYS A 7 -21.84 -5.22 6.04
CA LYS A 7 -22.88 -4.80 5.09
C LYS A 7 -22.35 -4.77 3.66
N CYS A 8 -21.10 -4.34 3.45
CA CYS A 8 -20.47 -4.37 2.13
C CYS A 8 -20.34 -5.78 1.55
N ASP A 9 -20.40 -6.81 2.40
CA ASP A 9 -20.19 -8.21 2.03
C ASP A 9 -21.50 -8.99 1.81
N GLU A 10 -22.67 -8.33 1.81
CA GLU A 10 -23.96 -8.99 1.57
C GLU A 10 -23.99 -9.77 0.23
N SER A 11 -23.20 -9.36 -0.75
CA SER A 11 -23.06 -10.04 -2.05
C SER A 11 -21.96 -11.10 -2.11
N ILE A 12 -21.12 -11.21 -1.08
CA ILE A 12 -20.04 -12.18 -0.90
C ILE A 12 -20.06 -12.76 0.54
N PRO A 13 -21.19 -13.39 0.95
CA PRO A 13 -21.44 -13.75 2.35
C PRO A 13 -20.44 -14.73 2.96
N GLU A 14 -19.64 -15.42 2.15
CA GLU A 14 -18.50 -16.22 2.61
C GLU A 14 -17.49 -15.42 3.45
N ARG A 15 -17.42 -14.09 3.27
CA ARG A 15 -16.59 -13.18 4.07
C ARG A 15 -16.91 -13.16 5.56
N GLU A 16 -18.14 -13.53 5.96
CA GLU A 16 -18.50 -13.66 7.39
C GLU A 16 -17.50 -14.55 8.14
N LYS A 17 -16.98 -15.60 7.50
CA LYS A 17 -16.06 -16.56 8.11
C LYS A 17 -14.64 -16.01 8.34
N HIS A 18 -14.35 -14.80 7.86
CA HIS A 18 -13.04 -14.18 7.87
C HIS A 18 -12.97 -12.95 8.79
N VAL A 19 -14.11 -12.53 9.36
CA VAL A 19 -14.21 -11.36 10.23
C VAL A 19 -14.68 -11.80 11.60
N TYR A 20 -13.83 -11.63 12.60
CA TYR A 20 -14.14 -11.93 13.99
C TYR A 20 -14.15 -10.65 14.82
N ILE A 21 -15.22 -10.41 15.58
CA ILE A 21 -15.26 -9.37 16.61
C ILE A 21 -15.20 -10.06 17.96
N LYS A 22 -14.11 -9.86 18.70
CA LYS A 22 -13.91 -10.58 19.97
C LYS A 22 -14.85 -10.06 21.04
N GLU A 23 -15.78 -10.89 21.51
CA GLU A 23 -16.67 -10.51 22.61
C GLU A 23 -16.22 -11.11 23.95
N LYS A 24 -16.71 -10.50 25.04
CA LYS A 24 -16.38 -10.93 26.39
C LYS A 24 -17.01 -12.28 26.71
N GLY A 25 -16.20 -13.20 27.25
CA GLY A 25 -16.65 -14.51 27.71
C GLY A 25 -16.75 -15.58 26.62
N GLU A 26 -16.23 -15.29 25.42
CA GLU A 26 -16.17 -16.25 24.32
C GLU A 26 -15.01 -17.24 24.46
N ASP A 27 -15.24 -18.47 24.01
CA ASP A 27 -14.16 -19.41 23.69
C ASP A 27 -13.62 -19.06 22.30
N THR A 28 -12.51 -18.32 22.27
CA THR A 28 -11.90 -17.83 21.02
C THR A 28 -11.49 -18.95 20.05
N THR A 29 -11.34 -20.19 20.52
CA THR A 29 -10.99 -21.32 19.64
C THR A 29 -12.11 -21.69 18.66
N GLN A 30 -13.35 -21.27 18.95
CA GLN A 30 -14.51 -21.53 18.09
C GLN A 30 -14.67 -20.50 16.98
N PHE A 31 -13.98 -19.36 17.06
CA PHE A 31 -14.22 -18.18 16.22
C PHE A 31 -12.96 -17.70 15.50
N LEU A 32 -12.02 -18.63 15.27
CA LEU A 32 -10.82 -18.35 14.52
C LEU A 32 -11.18 -18.06 13.05
N PRO A 33 -10.80 -16.88 12.49
CA PRO A 33 -11.05 -16.59 11.09
C PRO A 33 -10.49 -17.68 10.17
N LEU A 34 -11.28 -18.07 9.18
CA LEU A 34 -10.73 -18.78 8.03
C LEU A 34 -9.64 -17.91 7.42
N SER A 35 -8.50 -18.52 7.10
CA SER A 35 -7.34 -17.79 6.64
C SER A 35 -6.45 -18.65 5.76
N ASN A 36 -5.67 -17.99 4.90
CA ASN A 36 -4.86 -18.65 3.87
C ASN A 36 -5.67 -19.60 2.96
N ILE A 37 -6.91 -19.23 2.63
CA ILE A 37 -7.73 -19.84 1.58
C ILE A 37 -7.84 -18.93 0.36
N GLU A 38 -8.48 -19.38 -0.72
CA GLU A 38 -8.57 -18.67 -1.99
C GLU A 38 -9.17 -17.26 -1.85
N THR A 39 -8.62 -16.31 -2.60
CA THR A 39 -9.15 -14.94 -2.67
C THR A 39 -10.37 -14.88 -3.55
N ILE A 40 -11.40 -14.14 -3.11
CA ILE A 40 -12.61 -13.90 -3.88
C ILE A 40 -12.29 -12.94 -5.05
N PRO A 41 -12.56 -13.32 -6.31
CA PRO A 41 -12.31 -12.46 -7.46
C PRO A 41 -13.11 -11.16 -7.42
N GLY A 42 -12.51 -10.04 -7.85
CA GLY A 42 -13.20 -8.75 -7.93
C GLY A 42 -13.37 -8.02 -6.59
N SER A 43 -12.84 -8.56 -5.48
CA SER A 43 -12.96 -7.99 -4.13
C SER A 43 -12.06 -6.77 -3.87
N LEU A 44 -11.03 -6.53 -4.68
CA LEU A 44 -9.93 -5.61 -4.34
C LEU A 44 -9.19 -6.03 -3.05
N SER A 45 -9.03 -7.34 -2.84
CA SER A 45 -8.14 -7.89 -1.82
C SER A 45 -6.75 -7.24 -1.86
N GLU A 46 -6.17 -7.05 -0.68
CA GLU A 46 -4.84 -6.48 -0.49
C GLU A 46 -3.68 -7.47 -0.70
N ARG A 47 -3.96 -8.74 -1.09
CA ARG A 47 -2.95 -9.77 -1.34
C ARG A 47 -2.07 -9.44 -2.55
N GLY A 48 -0.84 -9.94 -2.48
CA GLY A 48 0.07 -10.03 -3.62
C GLY A 48 0.21 -11.50 -4.06
N CYS A 49 1.20 -11.77 -4.90
CA CYS A 49 1.41 -13.11 -5.45
C CYS A 49 2.57 -13.89 -4.78
N SER A 50 2.68 -15.19 -5.05
CA SER A 50 3.77 -16.03 -4.54
C SER A 50 5.17 -15.54 -4.92
N TYR A 51 5.37 -15.13 -6.17
CA TYR A 51 6.64 -14.56 -6.64
C TYR A 51 7.10 -13.38 -5.77
N CYS A 52 6.16 -12.51 -5.34
CA CYS A 52 6.46 -11.40 -4.45
C CYS A 52 7.01 -11.88 -3.09
N GLY A 53 6.41 -12.92 -2.51
CA GLY A 53 6.89 -13.53 -1.27
C GLY A 53 8.30 -14.10 -1.38
N ALA A 54 8.64 -14.75 -2.49
CA ALA A 54 9.99 -15.28 -2.70
C ALA A 54 11.00 -14.16 -3.00
N LYS A 55 10.81 -13.41 -4.09
CA LYS A 55 11.80 -12.43 -4.58
C LYS A 55 11.78 -11.14 -3.78
N LEU A 56 10.64 -10.49 -3.63
CA LEU A 56 10.60 -9.13 -3.05
C LEU A 56 10.72 -9.12 -1.52
N VAL A 57 10.28 -10.19 -0.84
CA VAL A 57 10.28 -10.25 0.63
C VAL A 57 11.54 -10.90 1.18
N ILE A 58 12.02 -12.01 0.60
CA ILE A 58 13.12 -12.80 1.18
C ILE A 58 14.40 -12.69 0.35
N GLY A 59 14.41 -13.20 -0.88
CA GLY A 59 15.65 -13.36 -1.65
C GLY A 59 16.27 -12.05 -2.13
N GLY A 60 15.43 -11.07 -2.51
CA GLY A 60 15.84 -9.73 -2.97
C GLY A 60 16.39 -8.81 -1.88
N VAL A 61 16.48 -9.28 -0.63
CA VAL A 61 17.10 -8.56 0.48
C VAL A 61 18.63 -8.77 0.48
N LEU A 62 19.11 -9.87 -0.09
CA LEU A 62 20.52 -10.24 -0.12
C LEU A 62 21.37 -9.21 -0.87
N LYS A 63 22.44 -8.73 -0.23
CA LYS A 63 23.21 -7.58 -0.70
C LYS A 63 24.19 -7.89 -1.84
N ASP A 64 24.51 -9.15 -2.08
CA ASP A 64 25.58 -9.62 -2.95
C ASP A 64 25.09 -10.57 -4.06
N THR A 65 23.80 -10.50 -4.40
CA THR A 65 23.13 -11.52 -5.23
C THR A 65 22.34 -10.90 -6.37
N ILE A 66 22.61 -11.36 -7.61
CA ILE A 66 21.78 -11.03 -8.77
C ILE A 66 20.40 -11.65 -8.63
N GLN A 67 19.36 -10.85 -8.85
CA GLN A 67 17.95 -11.28 -8.75
C GLN A 67 17.40 -11.48 -10.18
N MET A 68 17.62 -12.65 -10.76
CA MET A 68 17.23 -12.98 -12.13
C MET A 68 15.78 -13.45 -12.20
N ILE A 69 14.91 -12.63 -12.76
CA ILE A 69 13.48 -12.94 -12.86
C ILE A 69 13.20 -13.49 -14.25
N HIS A 70 12.94 -14.80 -14.31
CA HIS A 70 12.63 -15.49 -15.55
C HIS A 70 11.17 -15.26 -15.91
N GLY A 71 10.93 -14.36 -16.86
CA GLY A 71 9.61 -13.93 -17.25
C GLY A 71 9.61 -12.67 -18.11
N PRO A 72 8.40 -12.17 -18.45
CA PRO A 72 8.25 -10.84 -19.04
C PRO A 72 8.74 -9.74 -18.08
N ILE A 73 8.98 -8.55 -18.61
CA ILE A 73 9.60 -7.44 -17.87
C ILE A 73 8.80 -6.94 -16.66
N GLY A 74 7.47 -7.10 -16.65
CA GLY A 74 6.59 -6.51 -15.64
C GLY A 74 6.95 -6.94 -14.22
N CYS A 75 7.13 -8.25 -13.98
CA CYS A 75 7.48 -8.77 -12.66
C CYS A 75 8.81 -8.22 -12.13
N ALA A 76 9.76 -7.91 -13.02
CA ALA A 76 11.01 -7.28 -12.64
C ALA A 76 10.78 -5.81 -12.26
N TYR A 77 10.14 -5.04 -13.14
CA TYR A 77 9.85 -3.63 -12.93
C TYR A 77 9.04 -3.39 -11.65
N ASP A 78 7.95 -4.14 -11.44
CA ASP A 78 7.03 -3.96 -10.31
C ASP A 78 7.66 -4.29 -8.94
N THR A 79 8.80 -4.98 -8.93
CA THR A 79 9.53 -5.35 -7.71
C THR A 79 10.83 -4.57 -7.53
N TRP A 80 10.96 -3.44 -8.22
CA TRP A 80 12.11 -2.54 -8.16
C TRP A 80 11.69 -1.16 -7.65
N HIS A 81 12.53 -0.51 -6.84
CA HIS A 81 12.21 0.75 -6.13
C HIS A 81 10.99 0.73 -5.17
N THR A 82 10.51 -0.44 -4.75
CA THR A 82 9.32 -0.58 -3.88
C THR A 82 9.62 -0.98 -2.44
N LYS A 83 10.88 -1.27 -2.10
CA LYS A 83 11.32 -1.74 -0.78
C LYS A 83 12.40 -0.86 -0.16
N ARG A 84 12.58 -1.00 1.15
CA ARG A 84 13.45 -0.16 1.98
C ARG A 84 14.35 -1.00 2.89
N TYR A 85 15.08 -1.94 2.33
CA TYR A 85 16.05 -2.78 3.06
C TYR A 85 17.48 -2.35 2.72
N PRO A 86 18.05 -1.33 3.39
CA PRO A 86 19.44 -0.93 3.15
C PRO A 86 20.43 -2.08 3.41
N SER A 87 21.64 -1.89 2.91
CA SER A 87 22.79 -2.76 3.17
C SER A 87 24.06 -1.91 3.28
N ASP A 88 25.07 -2.46 3.92
CA ASP A 88 26.38 -1.82 4.14
C ASP A 88 27.28 -1.74 2.88
N ASN A 89 26.87 -2.32 1.75
CA ASN A 89 27.64 -2.36 0.50
C ASN A 89 27.13 -1.38 -0.58
N GLY A 90 26.49 -0.28 -0.17
CA GLY A 90 25.96 0.71 -1.09
C GLY A 90 24.64 0.30 -1.77
N HIS A 91 23.87 -0.59 -1.15
CA HIS A 91 22.49 -0.90 -1.51
C HIS A 91 22.31 -1.54 -2.90
N PHE A 92 23.23 -2.43 -3.29
CA PHE A 92 23.20 -3.12 -4.58
C PHE A 92 21.82 -3.72 -4.90
N GLN A 93 21.21 -4.41 -3.93
CA GLN A 93 19.90 -5.06 -4.01
C GLN A 93 18.72 -4.11 -4.25
N LEU A 94 18.88 -2.81 -4.00
CA LEU A 94 17.87 -1.78 -4.29
C LEU A 94 18.12 -1.07 -5.62
N LYS A 95 19.36 -1.07 -6.12
CA LYS A 95 19.77 -0.36 -7.33
C LYS A 95 19.46 -1.13 -8.61
N TYR A 96 19.41 -2.46 -8.55
CA TYR A 96 19.34 -3.29 -9.74
C TYR A 96 18.22 -4.34 -9.64
N VAL A 97 17.68 -4.69 -10.80
CA VAL A 97 16.77 -5.81 -11.01
C VAL A 97 17.05 -6.40 -12.40
N TRP A 98 16.89 -7.72 -12.56
CA TRP A 98 17.15 -8.40 -13.83
C TRP A 98 15.91 -9.15 -14.30
N SER A 99 15.67 -9.12 -15.60
CA SER A 99 14.63 -9.88 -16.26
C SER A 99 15.26 -10.67 -17.42
N SER A 100 14.75 -11.87 -17.70
CA SER A 100 15.06 -12.55 -18.95
C SER A 100 14.38 -11.92 -20.17
N ASP A 101 13.51 -10.93 -19.96
CA ASP A 101 12.74 -10.21 -20.99
C ASP A 101 12.00 -11.16 -21.95
N MET A 102 11.18 -12.04 -21.37
CA MET A 102 10.42 -13.02 -22.14
C MET A 102 9.51 -12.33 -23.17
N LYS A 103 9.46 -12.90 -24.37
CA LYS A 103 8.72 -12.40 -25.55
C LYS A 103 7.81 -13.51 -26.06
N GLU A 104 6.92 -13.20 -26.99
CA GLU A 104 6.00 -14.17 -27.59
C GLU A 104 6.70 -15.42 -28.12
N SER A 105 7.83 -15.29 -28.81
CA SER A 105 8.61 -16.43 -29.29
C SER A 105 9.04 -17.39 -28.17
N HIS A 106 9.40 -16.85 -27.00
CA HIS A 106 9.78 -17.64 -25.82
C HIS A 106 8.56 -18.34 -25.20
N ILE A 107 7.36 -17.77 -25.32
CA ILE A 107 6.12 -18.42 -24.89
C ILE A 107 5.80 -19.62 -25.78
N VAL A 108 5.98 -19.47 -27.10
CA VAL A 108 5.64 -20.51 -28.08
C VAL A 108 6.69 -21.64 -28.11
N PHE A 109 7.98 -21.31 -27.95
CA PHE A 109 9.08 -22.24 -28.21
C PHE A 109 9.98 -22.54 -27.00
N GLY A 110 9.68 -22.00 -25.82
CA GLY A 110 10.50 -22.16 -24.61
C GLY A 110 11.41 -20.96 -24.33
N GLY A 111 11.57 -20.63 -23.04
CA GLY A 111 12.37 -19.53 -22.54
C GLY A 111 13.79 -19.91 -22.10
N GLU A 112 14.12 -21.20 -22.05
CA GLU A 112 15.38 -21.73 -21.48
C GLU A 112 16.66 -21.13 -22.09
N LYS A 113 16.73 -21.03 -23.43
CA LYS A 113 17.89 -20.45 -24.12
C LYS A 113 18.06 -18.97 -23.77
N GLN A 114 16.94 -18.25 -23.68
CA GLN A 114 16.93 -16.84 -23.31
C GLN A 114 17.33 -16.66 -21.85
N LEU A 115 16.88 -17.54 -20.94
CA LEU A 115 17.34 -17.55 -19.55
C LEU A 115 18.85 -17.76 -19.47
N LYS A 116 19.39 -18.79 -20.15
CA LYS A 116 20.84 -19.06 -20.14
C LYS A 116 21.65 -17.85 -20.61
N LYS A 117 21.22 -17.24 -21.72
CA LYS A 117 21.83 -16.02 -22.25
C LYS A 117 21.80 -14.88 -21.21
N SER A 118 20.65 -14.64 -20.60
CA SER A 118 20.47 -13.57 -19.60
C SER A 118 21.33 -13.78 -18.36
N ILE A 119 21.51 -15.03 -17.91
CA ILE A 119 22.40 -15.38 -16.80
C ILE A 119 23.85 -15.01 -17.14
N ILE A 120 24.33 -15.42 -18.31
CA ILE A 120 25.70 -15.15 -18.76
C ILE A 120 25.94 -13.65 -18.90
N GLU A 121 25.00 -12.93 -19.52
CA GLU A 121 25.07 -11.47 -19.67
C GLU A 121 25.11 -10.77 -18.31
N ALA A 122 24.26 -11.15 -17.36
CA ALA A 122 24.23 -10.54 -16.04
C ALA A 122 25.58 -10.69 -15.29
N PHE A 123 26.19 -11.87 -15.32
CA PHE A 123 27.51 -12.08 -14.70
C PHE A 123 28.65 -11.39 -15.45
N LYS A 124 28.52 -11.21 -16.77
CA LYS A 124 29.50 -10.47 -17.57
C LYS A 124 29.47 -8.97 -17.25
N GLU A 125 28.27 -8.39 -17.12
CA GLU A 125 28.09 -6.97 -16.79
C GLU A 125 28.41 -6.67 -15.32
N PHE A 126 28.29 -7.66 -14.44
CA PHE A 126 28.60 -7.55 -13.01
C PHE A 126 29.64 -8.60 -12.59
N PRO A 127 30.90 -8.48 -13.06
CA PRO A 127 31.92 -9.53 -12.88
C PRO A 127 32.31 -9.77 -11.41
N ASP A 128 32.10 -8.78 -10.53
CA ASP A 128 32.39 -8.89 -9.09
C ASP A 128 31.30 -9.63 -8.31
N ILE A 129 30.11 -9.81 -8.89
CA ILE A 129 29.01 -10.55 -8.26
C ILE A 129 29.09 -12.02 -8.66
N LYS A 130 29.14 -12.93 -7.68
CA LYS A 130 29.33 -14.37 -7.91
C LYS A 130 28.13 -15.23 -7.51
N ARG A 131 27.00 -14.60 -7.17
CA ARG A 131 25.80 -15.26 -6.63
C ARG A 131 24.55 -14.79 -7.37
N MET A 132 23.61 -15.70 -7.59
CA MET A 132 22.34 -15.39 -8.27
C MET A 132 21.20 -16.22 -7.72
N ILE A 133 20.00 -15.65 -7.69
CA ILE A 133 18.75 -16.41 -7.54
C ILE A 133 17.93 -16.23 -8.82
N VAL A 134 17.48 -17.35 -9.38
CA VAL A 134 16.57 -17.41 -10.53
C VAL A 134 15.16 -17.72 -10.04
N TYR A 135 14.21 -16.87 -10.41
CA TYR A 135 12.80 -17.02 -10.04
C TYR A 135 11.94 -17.29 -11.27
N THR A 136 11.08 -18.29 -11.23
CA THR A 136 10.01 -18.41 -12.24
C THR A 136 8.92 -17.38 -12.01
N THR A 137 8.27 -16.98 -13.10
CA THR A 137 7.04 -16.19 -13.10
C THR A 137 5.89 -17.01 -13.70
N CYS A 138 4.70 -16.43 -13.81
CA CYS A 138 3.51 -17.15 -14.28
C CYS A 138 3.73 -17.82 -15.64
N ALA A 139 4.25 -17.08 -16.62
CA ALA A 139 4.38 -17.57 -17.99
C ALA A 139 5.39 -18.72 -18.11
N THR A 140 6.58 -18.58 -17.52
CA THR A 140 7.66 -19.57 -17.61
C THR A 140 7.29 -20.88 -16.90
N ALA A 141 6.52 -20.78 -15.79
CA ALA A 141 6.02 -21.96 -15.12
C ALA A 141 4.94 -22.69 -15.92
N LEU A 142 4.05 -21.97 -16.62
CA LEU A 142 3.01 -22.58 -17.45
C LEU A 142 3.56 -23.34 -18.65
N ILE A 143 4.60 -22.81 -19.29
CA ILE A 143 5.22 -23.46 -20.45
C ILE A 143 6.21 -24.56 -20.07
N GLY A 144 6.53 -24.68 -18.77
CA GLY A 144 7.33 -25.79 -18.24
C GLY A 144 8.84 -25.68 -18.49
N ASP A 145 9.40 -24.47 -18.54
CA ASP A 145 10.86 -24.27 -18.67
C ASP A 145 11.61 -24.91 -17.48
N ASP A 146 12.61 -25.77 -17.76
CA ASP A 146 13.44 -26.40 -16.73
C ASP A 146 14.60 -25.49 -16.31
N ILE A 147 14.31 -24.56 -15.40
CA ILE A 147 15.30 -23.58 -14.91
C ILE A 147 16.49 -24.25 -14.23
N ARG A 148 16.33 -25.44 -13.63
CA ARG A 148 17.38 -26.13 -12.88
C ARG A 148 18.40 -26.73 -13.83
N ALA A 149 17.95 -27.33 -14.94
CA ALA A 149 18.83 -27.80 -16.00
C ALA A 149 19.62 -26.63 -16.63
N VAL A 150 18.94 -25.50 -16.89
CA VAL A 150 19.58 -24.28 -17.43
C VAL A 150 20.65 -23.75 -16.48
N VAL A 151 20.33 -23.61 -15.19
CA VAL A 151 21.25 -23.12 -14.17
C VAL A 151 22.47 -24.02 -14.04
N LYS A 152 22.29 -25.35 -14.00
CA LYS A 152 23.41 -26.30 -13.97
C LYS A 152 24.33 -26.16 -15.18
N SER A 153 23.76 -25.95 -16.36
CA SER A 153 24.52 -25.69 -17.59
C SER A 153 25.30 -24.37 -17.52
N ALA A 154 24.65 -23.29 -17.06
CA ALA A 154 25.27 -21.98 -16.93
C ALA A 154 26.39 -21.95 -15.87
N GLN A 155 26.19 -22.56 -14.71
CA GLN A 155 27.23 -22.67 -13.67
C GLN A 155 28.46 -23.40 -14.17
N LYS A 156 28.28 -24.50 -14.92
CA LYS A 156 29.41 -25.24 -15.51
C LYS A 156 30.23 -24.38 -16.47
N GLU A 157 29.58 -23.49 -17.22
CA GLU A 157 30.23 -22.61 -18.20
C GLU A 157 30.93 -21.42 -17.53
N LEU A 158 30.32 -20.83 -16.52
CA LEU A 158 30.82 -19.65 -15.82
C LEU A 158 31.90 -19.98 -14.77
N GLY A 159 31.93 -21.21 -14.27
CA GLY A 159 32.90 -21.66 -13.27
C GLY A 159 32.55 -21.18 -11.86
N ASP A 160 33.20 -20.11 -11.40
CA ASP A 160 33.13 -19.63 -10.01
C ASP A 160 31.88 -18.78 -9.73
N VAL A 161 30.70 -19.40 -9.87
CA VAL A 161 29.41 -18.82 -9.50
C VAL A 161 28.52 -19.87 -8.84
N ASP A 162 27.68 -19.43 -7.91
CA ASP A 162 26.63 -20.28 -7.33
C ASP A 162 25.26 -19.67 -7.58
N ILE A 163 24.33 -20.49 -8.09
CA ILE A 163 23.00 -20.04 -8.48
C ILE A 163 21.95 -20.91 -7.78
N PHE A 164 20.92 -20.28 -7.25
CA PHE A 164 19.77 -20.91 -6.61
C PHE A 164 18.51 -20.73 -7.47
N CYS A 165 17.63 -21.74 -7.50
CA CYS A 165 16.39 -21.73 -8.28
C CYS A 165 15.18 -21.69 -7.36
N VAL A 166 14.19 -20.86 -7.68
CA VAL A 166 12.92 -20.80 -6.95
C VAL A 166 11.75 -20.87 -7.94
N GLU A 167 10.96 -21.94 -7.82
CA GLU A 167 9.77 -22.16 -8.64
C GLU A 167 8.53 -21.56 -7.96
N CYS A 168 8.31 -20.27 -8.15
CA CYS A 168 7.31 -19.49 -7.42
C CYS A 168 6.42 -18.63 -8.35
N PRO A 169 5.71 -19.23 -9.34
CA PRO A 169 4.83 -18.45 -10.20
C PRO A 169 3.76 -17.74 -9.39
N GLY A 170 3.28 -16.59 -9.88
CA GLY A 170 2.37 -15.74 -9.13
C GLY A 170 1.06 -16.43 -8.73
N PHE A 171 0.56 -17.36 -9.55
CA PHE A 171 -0.65 -18.14 -9.30
C PHE A 171 -0.48 -19.28 -8.30
N ALA A 172 0.75 -19.58 -7.82
CA ALA A 172 0.95 -20.64 -6.85
C ALA A 172 0.39 -20.25 -5.48
N GLY A 173 -0.38 -21.14 -4.85
CA GLY A 173 -1.05 -20.81 -3.59
C GLY A 173 -2.01 -19.63 -3.76
N VAL A 174 -2.25 -18.90 -2.68
CA VAL A 174 -3.26 -17.82 -2.65
C VAL A 174 -2.67 -16.44 -2.35
N SER A 175 -1.38 -16.36 -2.01
CA SER A 175 -0.74 -15.14 -1.53
C SER A 175 0.79 -15.24 -1.53
N GLN A 176 1.46 -14.19 -1.04
CA GLN A 176 2.91 -14.17 -0.76
C GLN A 176 3.37 -15.35 0.10
N SER A 177 2.49 -15.91 0.95
CA SER A 177 2.84 -16.98 1.89
C SER A 177 3.45 -18.22 1.21
N LYS A 178 2.91 -18.62 0.06
CA LYS A 178 3.42 -19.79 -0.67
C LYS A 178 4.81 -19.55 -1.24
N GLY A 179 5.11 -18.32 -1.67
CA GLY A 179 6.48 -17.90 -2.03
C GLY A 179 7.48 -18.02 -0.89
N HIS A 180 7.08 -17.62 0.32
CA HIS A 180 7.93 -17.81 1.51
C HIS A 180 8.27 -19.29 1.71
N HIS A 181 7.24 -20.15 1.72
CA HIS A 181 7.41 -21.59 1.91
C HIS A 181 8.35 -22.20 0.87
N VAL A 182 8.10 -21.96 -0.42
CA VAL A 182 8.90 -22.56 -1.51
C VAL A 182 10.37 -22.17 -1.39
N LEU A 183 10.66 -20.88 -1.19
CA LEU A 183 12.04 -20.41 -1.06
C LEU A 183 12.73 -21.03 0.17
N ASN A 184 12.08 -21.03 1.33
CA ASN A 184 12.66 -21.58 2.56
C ASN A 184 13.01 -23.07 2.43
N ILE A 185 12.06 -23.87 1.93
CA ILE A 185 12.24 -25.32 1.81
C ILE A 185 13.27 -25.67 0.74
N ALA A 186 13.25 -24.99 -0.40
CA ALA A 186 14.28 -25.20 -1.43
C ALA A 186 15.67 -24.79 -0.93
N TRP A 187 15.79 -23.67 -0.21
CA TRP A 187 17.07 -23.19 0.31
C TRP A 187 17.71 -24.19 1.29
N ILE A 188 16.95 -24.71 2.26
CA ILE A 188 17.49 -25.69 3.21
C ILE A 188 17.81 -27.05 2.58
N ASN A 189 17.13 -27.41 1.50
CA ASN A 189 17.40 -28.64 0.77
C ASN A 189 18.66 -28.56 -0.09
N GLU A 190 18.96 -27.38 -0.63
CA GLU A 190 19.96 -27.25 -1.70
C GLU A 190 21.21 -26.48 -1.30
N LYS A 191 21.11 -25.54 -0.34
CA LYS A 191 22.15 -24.54 -0.08
C LYS A 191 22.67 -24.55 1.36
N VAL A 192 21.83 -24.79 2.37
CA VAL A 192 22.30 -24.96 3.76
C VAL A 192 23.23 -26.18 3.86
N GLY A 193 24.36 -26.05 4.54
CA GLY A 193 25.35 -27.11 4.66
C GLY A 193 26.41 -27.13 3.56
N THR A 194 26.34 -26.22 2.59
CA THR A 194 27.26 -26.19 1.43
C THR A 194 28.45 -25.23 1.62
N LEU A 195 28.54 -24.55 2.75
CA LEU A 195 29.66 -23.68 3.12
C LEU A 195 29.83 -23.72 4.64
N GLU A 196 31.07 -23.79 5.10
CA GLU A 196 31.41 -23.76 6.52
C GLU A 196 31.85 -22.34 6.94
N PRO A 197 31.09 -21.65 7.82
CA PRO A 197 31.47 -20.34 8.31
C PRO A 197 32.62 -20.42 9.32
N GLU A 198 33.42 -19.36 9.41
CA GLU A 198 34.37 -19.20 10.51
C GLU A 198 33.61 -18.92 11.82
N ILE A 199 33.98 -19.62 12.90
CA ILE A 199 33.39 -19.44 14.23
C ILE A 199 34.34 -18.61 15.08
N THR A 200 33.91 -17.40 15.44
CA THR A 200 34.70 -16.39 16.15
C THR A 200 34.19 -16.15 17.58
N SER A 201 33.04 -16.70 17.95
CA SER A 201 32.49 -16.66 19.30
C SER A 201 32.10 -18.06 19.79
N PRO A 202 32.21 -18.35 21.11
CA PRO A 202 31.61 -19.54 21.69
C PRO A 202 30.06 -19.53 21.65
N TYR A 203 29.44 -18.37 21.36
CA TYR A 203 27.99 -18.18 21.29
C TYR A 203 27.59 -17.81 19.86
N THR A 204 26.84 -18.67 19.18
CA THR A 204 26.48 -18.48 17.78
C THR A 204 24.98 -18.59 17.53
N ILE A 205 24.42 -17.63 16.78
CA ILE A 205 23.00 -17.63 16.41
C ILE A 205 22.79 -17.46 14.91
N ASN A 206 21.61 -17.86 14.43
CA ASN A 206 21.01 -17.26 13.25
C ASN A 206 19.91 -16.30 13.70
N VAL A 207 19.79 -15.16 13.01
CA VAL A 207 18.61 -14.27 13.13
C VAL A 207 17.69 -14.56 11.95
N ILE A 208 16.50 -15.08 12.23
CA ILE A 208 15.57 -15.62 11.23
C ILE A 208 14.30 -14.79 11.15
N GLY A 209 13.93 -14.35 9.95
CA GLY A 209 12.71 -13.59 9.72
C GLY A 209 12.85 -12.12 10.12
N ASP A 210 13.99 -11.52 9.80
CA ASP A 210 14.20 -10.08 9.77
C ASP A 210 14.77 -9.69 8.39
N TYR A 211 14.30 -8.58 7.84
CA TYR A 211 14.55 -8.15 6.46
C TYR A 211 15.22 -6.77 6.38
N ASN A 212 15.76 -6.27 7.50
CA ASN A 212 16.47 -5.00 7.60
C ASN A 212 15.67 -3.77 7.13
N ILE A 213 14.35 -3.73 7.37
CA ILE A 213 13.53 -2.59 6.92
C ILE A 213 14.01 -1.31 7.62
N GLN A 214 14.45 -0.32 6.83
CA GLN A 214 15.12 0.90 7.28
C GLN A 214 16.25 0.68 8.29
N GLY A 215 16.93 -0.47 8.25
CA GLY A 215 18.07 -0.73 9.14
C GLY A 215 17.75 -1.51 10.42
N ASP A 216 16.57 -2.13 10.52
CA ASP A 216 16.17 -2.94 11.69
C ASP A 216 17.21 -4.00 12.11
N THR A 217 17.87 -4.66 11.15
CA THR A 217 18.88 -5.70 11.43
C THR A 217 20.12 -5.13 12.08
N PHE A 218 20.55 -3.92 11.68
CA PHE A 218 21.70 -3.24 12.28
C PHE A 218 21.49 -2.96 13.78
N VAL A 219 20.24 -2.86 14.23
CA VAL A 219 19.92 -2.69 15.65
C VAL A 219 20.22 -3.97 16.43
N LEU A 220 19.76 -5.12 15.94
CA LEU A 220 20.02 -6.42 16.57
C LEU A 220 21.51 -6.80 16.52
N GLU A 221 22.20 -6.50 15.41
CA GLU A 221 23.65 -6.71 15.29
C GLU A 221 24.41 -6.03 16.44
N LYS A 222 24.10 -4.76 16.73
CA LYS A 222 24.72 -4.01 17.83
C LYS A 222 24.47 -4.66 19.20
N TYR A 223 23.27 -5.20 19.44
CA TYR A 223 22.97 -5.86 20.70
C TYR A 223 23.72 -7.18 20.85
N MET A 224 23.77 -7.99 19.77
CA MET A 224 24.50 -9.26 19.78
C MET A 224 26.01 -9.04 19.92
N GLU A 225 26.57 -8.03 19.26
CA GLU A 225 27.98 -7.63 19.40
C GLU A 225 28.32 -7.30 20.86
N LYS A 226 27.51 -6.46 21.53
CA LYS A 226 27.70 -6.12 22.96
C LYS A 226 27.58 -7.34 23.88
N MET A 227 26.76 -8.32 23.53
CA MET A 227 26.63 -9.57 24.28
C MET A 227 27.78 -10.56 23.98
N GLY A 228 28.59 -10.30 22.94
CA GLY A 228 29.63 -11.20 22.45
C GLY A 228 29.09 -12.41 21.70
N VAL A 229 27.90 -12.28 21.09
CA VAL A 229 27.22 -13.33 20.33
C VAL A 229 27.50 -13.14 18.84
N GLN A 230 28.05 -14.16 18.19
CA GLN A 230 28.26 -14.16 16.75
C GLN A 230 26.96 -14.51 16.03
N ILE A 231 26.60 -13.71 15.03
CA ILE A 231 25.52 -14.04 14.11
C ILE A 231 26.13 -14.74 12.89
N ILE A 232 25.79 -16.02 12.68
CA ILE A 232 26.24 -16.81 11.53
C ILE A 232 25.54 -16.34 10.27
N ALA A 233 24.22 -16.14 10.35
CA ALA A 233 23.41 -15.69 9.24
C ALA A 233 22.24 -14.82 9.71
N HIS A 234 22.00 -13.76 8.96
CA HIS A 234 20.72 -13.06 8.96
C HIS A 234 19.89 -13.60 7.80
N PHE A 235 18.72 -14.16 8.09
CA PHE A 235 17.75 -14.60 7.10
C PHE A 235 16.60 -13.57 7.02
N THR A 236 16.67 -12.54 6.16
CA THR A 236 17.72 -12.25 5.15
C THR A 236 18.28 -10.81 5.21
N GLY A 237 17.90 -10.02 6.21
CA GLY A 237 18.30 -8.62 6.38
C GLY A 237 19.81 -8.38 6.39
N ASN A 238 20.31 -7.47 5.54
CA ASN A 238 21.75 -7.21 5.32
C ASN A 238 22.60 -8.47 5.03
N GLY A 239 21.98 -9.61 4.73
CA GLY A 239 22.63 -10.90 4.59
C GLY A 239 23.36 -11.04 3.27
N THR A 240 24.33 -11.95 3.26
CA THR A 240 24.99 -12.44 2.04
C THR A 240 24.46 -13.82 1.70
N TYR A 241 24.44 -14.16 0.42
CA TYR A 241 24.07 -15.51 -0.04
C TYR A 241 24.86 -16.60 0.69
N ASP A 242 26.17 -16.37 0.87
CA ASP A 242 27.06 -17.36 1.48
C ASP A 242 26.86 -17.52 2.98
N SER A 243 26.52 -16.46 3.70
CA SER A 243 26.16 -16.59 5.13
C SER A 243 24.98 -17.55 5.32
N LEU A 244 24.00 -17.50 4.42
CA LEU A 244 22.82 -18.37 4.47
C LEU A 244 23.15 -19.85 4.17
N ARG A 245 24.28 -20.15 3.52
CA ARG A 245 24.73 -21.54 3.31
C ARG A 245 25.31 -22.15 4.58
N GLY A 246 25.80 -21.32 5.50
CA GLY A 246 26.42 -21.72 6.78
C GLY A 246 25.47 -21.84 7.97
N MET A 247 24.15 -21.66 7.76
CA MET A 247 23.16 -21.63 8.85
C MET A 247 23.17 -22.85 9.79
N HIS A 248 23.66 -24.02 9.32
CA HIS A 248 23.74 -25.25 10.09
C HIS A 248 24.78 -25.23 11.23
N ARG A 249 25.60 -24.18 11.32
CA ARG A 249 26.62 -24.02 12.38
C ARG A 249 26.21 -23.13 13.55
N ALA A 250 25.04 -22.51 13.51
CA ALA A 250 24.52 -21.78 14.66
C ALA A 250 24.11 -22.74 15.80
N GLN A 251 24.23 -22.28 17.04
CA GLN A 251 23.72 -22.99 18.21
C GLN A 251 22.24 -22.70 18.49
N LEU A 252 21.73 -21.55 18.03
CA LEU A 252 20.35 -21.11 18.25
C LEU A 252 19.76 -20.38 17.03
N ASN A 253 18.49 -20.62 16.72
CA ASN A 253 17.73 -19.84 15.75
C ASN A 253 16.80 -18.86 16.46
N VAL A 254 17.15 -17.58 16.45
CA VAL A 254 16.32 -16.49 16.99
C VAL A 254 15.36 -16.04 15.90
N THR A 255 14.08 -16.35 16.05
CA THR A 255 13.06 -16.17 15.00
C THR A 255 12.09 -15.05 15.37
N ASN A 256 12.02 -14.00 14.53
CA ASN A 256 11.06 -12.92 14.70
C ASN A 256 9.83 -13.14 13.79
N CYS A 257 9.97 -13.00 12.46
CA CYS A 257 8.87 -13.25 11.53
C CYS A 257 8.62 -14.76 11.32
N ALA A 258 7.91 -15.38 12.27
CA ALA A 258 7.54 -16.79 12.23
C ALA A 258 6.73 -17.18 10.98
N ARG A 259 5.94 -16.25 10.40
CA ARG A 259 5.11 -16.58 9.23
C ARG A 259 5.94 -16.90 7.99
N SER A 260 6.92 -16.05 7.67
CA SER A 260 7.70 -16.18 6.43
C SER A 260 8.91 -17.10 6.59
N ALA A 261 9.45 -17.24 7.80
CA ALA A 261 10.73 -17.90 8.02
C ALA A 261 10.69 -18.99 9.10
N GLY A 262 9.52 -19.26 9.71
CA GLY A 262 9.36 -20.40 10.61
C GLY A 262 9.61 -21.75 9.92
N TYR A 263 9.40 -21.83 8.60
CA TYR A 263 9.66 -23.04 7.80
C TYR A 263 11.14 -23.47 7.89
N ILE A 264 12.08 -22.55 7.60
CA ILE A 264 13.51 -22.88 7.66
C ILE A 264 13.97 -23.10 9.10
N ALA A 265 13.47 -22.33 10.07
CA ALA A 265 13.80 -22.53 11.48
C ALA A 265 13.39 -23.94 11.97
N ASN A 266 12.20 -24.40 11.58
CA ASN A 266 11.71 -25.74 11.91
C ASN A 266 12.56 -26.84 11.27
N GLU A 267 12.93 -26.69 10.00
CA GLU A 267 13.76 -27.68 9.30
C GLU A 267 15.21 -27.66 9.80
N LEU A 268 15.76 -26.52 10.21
CA LEU A 268 17.07 -26.44 10.88
C LEU A 268 17.06 -27.18 12.22
N LYS A 269 16.00 -27.00 13.02
CA LYS A 269 15.81 -27.77 14.26
C LYS A 269 15.75 -29.27 14.00
N LYS A 270 15.00 -29.67 12.97
CA LYS A 270 14.80 -31.08 12.61
C LYS A 270 16.07 -31.75 12.09
N ARG A 271 16.86 -31.07 11.25
CA ARG A 271 18.03 -31.66 10.57
C ARG A 271 19.33 -31.53 11.36
N TYR A 272 19.48 -30.42 12.08
CA TYR A 272 20.74 -30.06 12.75
C TYR A 272 20.59 -29.92 14.27
N GLY A 273 19.38 -30.12 14.82
CA GLY A 273 19.14 -30.02 16.26
C GLY A 273 19.11 -28.58 16.81
N ILE A 274 19.21 -27.56 15.95
CA ILE A 274 19.32 -26.15 16.36
C ILE A 274 17.98 -25.66 16.92
N PRO A 275 17.86 -25.33 18.21
CA PRO A 275 16.60 -24.88 18.80
C PRO A 275 16.05 -23.62 18.11
N ARG A 276 14.72 -23.53 18.03
CA ARG A 276 13.99 -22.34 17.56
C ARG A 276 13.50 -21.57 18.78
N LEU A 277 13.89 -20.31 18.88
CA LEU A 277 13.42 -19.38 19.90
C LEU A 277 12.65 -18.25 19.22
N ASP A 278 11.34 -18.25 19.39
CA ASP A 278 10.49 -17.16 18.90
C ASP A 278 10.61 -15.95 19.84
N VAL A 279 10.87 -14.78 19.26
CA VAL A 279 10.99 -13.50 19.95
C VAL A 279 10.20 -12.41 19.24
N ASP A 280 9.89 -11.36 19.98
CA ASP A 280 9.35 -10.11 19.46
C ASP A 280 10.46 -9.05 19.51
N THR A 281 10.93 -8.59 18.36
CA THR A 281 12.00 -7.56 18.27
C THR A 281 11.46 -6.16 18.03
N TRP A 282 10.14 -6.02 17.89
CA TRP A 282 9.41 -4.76 18.01
C TRP A 282 8.74 -4.67 19.38
N GLY A 283 8.73 -3.49 19.98
CA GLY A 283 8.26 -3.25 21.35
C GLY A 283 9.44 -3.04 22.30
N PHE A 284 9.31 -2.05 23.17
CA PHE A 284 10.35 -1.65 24.11
C PHE A 284 10.56 -2.73 25.17
N ASP A 285 9.47 -3.22 25.77
CA ASP A 285 9.53 -4.29 26.78
C ASP A 285 9.77 -5.67 26.15
N TYR A 286 9.20 -5.94 24.97
CA TYR A 286 9.50 -7.17 24.22
C TYR A 286 10.97 -7.30 23.85
N CYS A 287 11.64 -6.20 23.52
CA CYS A 287 13.09 -6.23 23.28
C CYS A 287 13.87 -6.66 24.53
N LYS A 288 13.47 -6.22 25.74
CA LYS A 288 14.07 -6.68 27.01
C LYS A 288 13.90 -8.19 27.17
N GLU A 289 12.68 -8.69 26.92
CA GLU A 289 12.37 -10.12 27.01
C GLU A 289 13.19 -10.95 26.01
N ALA A 290 13.32 -10.47 24.77
CA ALA A 290 14.11 -11.14 23.73
C ALA A 290 15.59 -11.27 24.14
N LEU A 291 16.21 -10.18 24.61
CA LEU A 291 17.61 -10.19 25.05
C LEU A 291 17.80 -11.09 26.28
N ARG A 292 16.86 -11.09 27.23
CA ARG A 292 16.87 -11.99 28.38
C ARG A 292 16.82 -13.46 27.99
N LYS A 293 15.93 -13.83 27.06
CA LYS A 293 15.81 -15.21 26.57
C LYS A 293 17.10 -15.67 25.87
N ILE A 294 17.70 -14.81 25.05
CA ILE A 294 18.99 -15.11 24.39
C ILE A 294 20.09 -15.26 25.44
N GLY A 295 20.17 -14.33 26.41
CA GLY A 295 21.14 -14.38 27.49
C GLY A 295 21.03 -15.66 28.33
N ALA A 296 19.80 -16.04 28.71
CA ALA A 296 19.52 -17.24 29.47
C ALA A 296 19.87 -18.53 28.72
N PHE A 297 19.69 -18.57 27.40
CA PHE A 297 20.08 -19.73 26.59
C PHE A 297 21.59 -20.01 26.65
N PHE A 298 22.41 -18.95 26.69
CA PHE A 298 23.87 -19.05 26.67
C PHE A 298 24.53 -18.92 28.05
N GLY A 299 23.77 -18.63 29.12
CA GLY A 299 24.31 -18.35 30.45
C GLY A 299 25.11 -17.04 30.51
N ILE A 300 24.65 -16.01 29.78
CA ILE A 300 25.25 -14.66 29.72
C ILE A 300 24.25 -13.58 30.12
N GLU A 301 23.37 -13.88 31.08
CA GLU A 301 22.30 -13.00 31.56
C GLU A 301 22.82 -11.63 32.01
N GLU A 302 23.98 -11.58 32.69
CA GLU A 302 24.59 -10.31 33.10
C GLU A 302 24.91 -9.38 31.92
N ARG A 303 25.31 -9.94 30.77
CA ARG A 303 25.57 -9.15 29.55
C ARG A 303 24.28 -8.66 28.92
N ALA A 304 23.23 -9.49 28.93
CA ALA A 304 21.91 -9.09 28.46
C ALA A 304 21.36 -7.93 29.31
N GLU A 305 21.41 -8.05 30.65
CA GLU A 305 20.96 -6.98 31.55
C GLU A 305 21.82 -5.71 31.41
N ALA A 306 23.12 -5.82 31.15
CA ALA A 306 23.97 -4.65 30.89
C ALA A 306 23.51 -3.88 29.65
N VAL A 307 23.22 -4.58 28.54
CA VAL A 307 22.66 -3.95 27.32
C VAL A 307 21.30 -3.33 27.60
N ILE A 308 20.41 -4.06 28.30
CA ILE A 308 19.07 -3.56 28.65
C ILE A 308 19.18 -2.29 29.50
N ALA A 309 20.00 -2.28 30.55
CA ALA A 309 20.17 -1.14 31.44
C ALA A 309 20.70 0.09 30.68
N GLU A 310 21.67 -0.10 29.79
CA GLU A 310 22.22 0.98 28.97
C GLU A 310 21.15 1.58 28.04
N GLU A 311 20.36 0.75 27.36
CA GLU A 311 19.35 1.20 26.41
C GLU A 311 18.12 1.82 27.11
N VAL A 312 17.69 1.25 28.24
CA VAL A 312 16.64 1.83 29.09
C VAL A 312 17.03 3.22 29.56
N ALA A 313 18.25 3.40 30.05
CA ALA A 313 18.74 4.70 30.50
C ALA A 313 18.73 5.77 29.39
N LYS A 314 18.88 5.38 28.12
CA LYS A 314 18.85 6.32 26.98
C LYS A 314 17.46 6.70 26.52
N TYR A 315 16.49 5.79 26.62
CA TYR A 315 15.26 5.87 25.84
C TYR A 315 13.97 5.84 26.68
N GLN A 316 14.00 5.41 27.95
CA GLN A 316 12.80 5.29 28.79
C GLN A 316 12.06 6.63 28.93
N ASP A 317 12.76 7.72 29.25
CA ASP A 317 12.14 9.04 29.41
C ASP A 317 11.40 9.51 28.14
N LYS A 318 11.93 9.18 26.96
CA LYS A 318 11.28 9.49 25.67
C LYS A 318 10.05 8.63 25.46
N MET A 319 10.13 7.35 25.78
CA MET A 319 8.97 6.45 25.72
C MET A 319 7.85 6.92 26.63
N ASP A 320 8.18 7.30 27.87
CA ASP A 320 7.21 7.78 28.86
C ASP A 320 6.54 9.08 28.39
N TRP A 321 7.31 9.99 27.79
CA TRP A 321 6.77 11.20 27.18
C TRP A 321 5.75 10.92 26.07
N TYR A 322 6.04 9.96 25.18
CA TYR A 322 5.11 9.57 24.13
C TYR A 322 3.90 8.82 24.68
N LYS A 323 4.10 7.91 25.64
CA LYS A 323 3.03 7.16 26.30
C LYS A 323 2.00 8.08 26.94
N GLU A 324 2.45 9.11 27.65
CA GLU A 324 1.55 10.11 28.25
C GLU A 324 0.61 10.75 27.20
N ARG A 325 1.10 11.00 25.99
CA ARG A 325 0.37 11.69 24.91
C ARG A 325 -0.41 10.75 24.01
N LEU A 326 0.02 9.50 23.86
CA LEU A 326 -0.61 8.50 22.99
C LEU A 326 -1.62 7.62 23.75
N LYS A 327 -1.65 7.69 25.08
CA LYS A 327 -2.56 6.91 25.90
C LYS A 327 -4.03 7.07 25.46
N GLY A 328 -4.70 5.95 25.25
CA GLY A 328 -6.10 5.87 24.84
C GLY A 328 -6.34 6.11 23.34
N LYS A 329 -5.31 6.41 22.54
CA LYS A 329 -5.45 6.57 21.09
C LYS A 329 -5.75 5.24 20.42
N LYS A 330 -6.72 5.24 19.51
CA LYS A 330 -7.19 4.05 18.79
C LYS A 330 -6.40 3.84 17.50
N VAL A 331 -5.98 2.61 17.27
CA VAL A 331 -5.08 2.23 16.18
C VAL A 331 -5.67 1.10 15.36
N CYS A 332 -5.58 1.21 14.03
CA CYS A 332 -5.77 0.08 13.12
C CYS A 332 -4.42 -0.46 12.64
N ILE A 333 -4.28 -1.79 12.49
CA ILE A 333 -3.09 -2.41 11.89
C ILE A 333 -3.49 -3.30 10.72
N TRP A 334 -3.28 -2.83 9.50
CA TRP A 334 -3.67 -3.54 8.27
C TRP A 334 -2.45 -3.81 7.41
N THR A 335 -1.83 -4.97 7.62
CA THR A 335 -0.52 -5.31 7.04
C THR A 335 -0.47 -6.76 6.52
N GLY A 336 0.71 -7.38 6.47
CA GLY A 336 0.86 -8.76 5.98
C GLY A 336 0.25 -9.82 6.90
N GLY A 337 0.40 -9.65 8.22
CA GLY A 337 -0.02 -10.61 9.22
C GLY A 337 0.81 -10.50 10.51
N PRO A 338 2.11 -10.85 10.51
CA PRO A 338 2.88 -10.95 11.75
C PRO A 338 2.94 -9.69 12.62
N ARG A 339 3.01 -8.53 11.98
CA ARG A 339 3.07 -7.25 12.69
C ARG A 339 1.82 -6.96 13.52
N LEU A 340 0.69 -7.62 13.24
CA LEU A 340 -0.50 -7.54 14.08
C LEU A 340 -0.19 -8.09 15.49
N TRP A 341 0.27 -9.34 15.57
CA TRP A 341 0.55 -9.97 16.87
C TRP A 341 1.83 -9.45 17.53
N HIS A 342 2.82 -8.99 16.76
CA HIS A 342 4.00 -8.31 17.32
C HIS A 342 3.65 -6.95 17.94
N TRP A 343 2.73 -6.17 17.36
CA TRP A 343 2.50 -4.79 17.78
C TRP A 343 1.29 -4.59 18.68
N THR A 344 0.25 -5.43 18.58
CA THR A 344 -1.03 -5.17 19.27
C THR A 344 -0.83 -4.89 20.76
N LYS A 345 -0.09 -5.77 21.44
CA LYS A 345 0.16 -5.68 22.87
C LYS A 345 1.34 -4.76 23.21
N ALA A 346 2.34 -4.64 22.33
CA ALA A 346 3.43 -3.68 22.50
C ALA A 346 2.93 -2.22 22.50
N LEU A 347 2.04 -1.86 21.55
CA LEU A 347 1.45 -0.52 21.51
C LEU A 347 0.58 -0.23 22.74
N GLU A 348 -0.10 -1.24 23.27
CA GLU A 348 -0.87 -1.14 24.51
C GLU A 348 0.05 -0.95 25.73
N ASP A 349 1.01 -1.84 25.92
CA ASP A 349 1.84 -1.86 27.12
C ASP A 349 2.85 -0.69 27.14
N ASP A 350 3.51 -0.42 26.01
CA ASP A 350 4.56 0.60 25.93
C ASP A 350 4.01 2.01 25.73
N LEU A 351 2.87 2.17 25.03
CA LEU A 351 2.33 3.50 24.65
C LEU A 351 0.90 3.76 25.14
N GLY A 352 0.24 2.79 25.77
CA GLY A 352 -1.13 2.95 26.27
C GLY A 352 -2.18 3.07 25.16
N MET A 353 -1.86 2.70 23.92
CA MET A 353 -2.77 2.79 22.77
C MET A 353 -3.72 1.59 22.73
N GLN A 354 -4.83 1.72 22.00
CA GLN A 354 -5.84 0.67 21.86
C GLN A 354 -5.89 0.20 20.40
N VAL A 355 -5.53 -1.05 20.15
CA VAL A 355 -5.63 -1.62 18.80
C VAL A 355 -7.04 -2.15 18.56
N VAL A 356 -7.81 -1.40 17.76
CA VAL A 356 -9.26 -1.58 17.61
C VAL A 356 -9.66 -2.34 16.34
N SER A 357 -8.77 -2.42 15.35
CA SER A 357 -8.97 -3.26 14.17
C SER A 357 -7.63 -3.76 13.63
N MET A 358 -7.61 -5.02 13.20
CA MET A 358 -6.45 -5.68 12.64
C MET A 358 -6.84 -6.47 11.40
N SER A 359 -6.10 -6.28 10.30
CA SER A 359 -6.32 -6.98 9.04
C SER A 359 -5.03 -7.58 8.52
N SER A 360 -5.10 -8.84 8.14
CA SER A 360 -3.99 -9.67 7.69
C SER A 360 -4.18 -10.02 6.22
N LYS A 361 -3.25 -9.60 5.36
CA LYS A 361 -3.28 -10.00 3.94
C LYS A 361 -3.16 -11.51 3.76
N PHE A 362 -2.26 -12.16 4.50
CA PHE A 362 -1.85 -13.55 4.21
C PHE A 362 -1.47 -14.36 5.45
N GLY A 363 -1.86 -13.92 6.64
CA GLY A 363 -1.69 -14.71 7.86
C GLY A 363 -2.37 -16.06 7.74
N HIS A 364 -1.84 -17.04 8.47
CA HIS A 364 -2.48 -18.34 8.64
C HIS A 364 -3.26 -18.34 9.96
N GLN A 365 -4.00 -19.42 10.22
CA GLN A 365 -4.71 -19.61 11.48
C GLN A 365 -3.78 -19.47 12.70
N GLU A 366 -2.53 -19.95 12.62
CA GLU A 366 -1.50 -19.74 13.67
C GLU A 366 -1.27 -18.24 13.98
N ASP A 367 -1.30 -17.36 12.97
CA ASP A 367 -1.15 -15.92 13.18
C ASP A 367 -2.39 -15.31 13.84
N PHE A 368 -3.58 -15.85 13.51
CA PHE A 368 -4.82 -15.44 14.16
C PHE A 368 -4.90 -15.91 15.62
N GLU A 369 -4.42 -17.11 15.93
CA GLU A 369 -4.30 -17.58 17.32
C GLU A 369 -3.42 -16.63 18.13
N LYS A 370 -2.24 -16.26 17.61
CA LYS A 370 -1.32 -15.32 18.28
C LYS A 370 -1.93 -13.94 18.49
N VAL A 371 -2.55 -13.37 17.46
CA VAL A 371 -3.08 -12.01 17.54
C VAL A 371 -4.33 -11.94 18.42
N ILE A 372 -5.21 -12.93 18.37
CA ILE A 372 -6.42 -12.98 19.21
C ILE A 372 -6.05 -13.21 20.67
N ALA A 373 -5.03 -14.04 20.95
CA ALA A 373 -4.52 -14.23 22.31
C ALA A 373 -3.95 -12.94 22.91
N ARG A 374 -3.28 -12.10 22.09
CA ARG A 374 -2.66 -10.85 22.53
C ARG A 374 -3.59 -9.63 22.47
N GLY A 375 -4.62 -9.68 21.63
CA GLY A 375 -5.49 -8.55 21.34
C GLY A 375 -6.71 -8.41 22.27
N GLN A 376 -7.27 -7.20 22.27
CA GLN A 376 -8.33 -6.79 23.18
C GLN A 376 -9.71 -7.33 22.78
N GLU A 377 -10.62 -7.41 23.75
CA GLU A 377 -12.06 -7.56 23.52
C GLU A 377 -12.59 -6.30 22.79
N GLY A 378 -13.58 -6.47 21.91
CA GLY A 378 -14.13 -5.43 21.05
C GLY A 378 -13.32 -5.16 19.77
N THR A 379 -12.10 -5.68 19.66
CA THR A 379 -11.26 -5.55 18.45
C THR A 379 -11.82 -6.39 17.31
N ILE A 380 -11.74 -5.85 16.08
CA ILE A 380 -12.12 -6.53 14.84
C ILE A 380 -10.88 -7.17 14.21
N TYR A 381 -10.91 -8.49 13.98
CA TYR A 381 -9.85 -9.28 13.36
C TYR A 381 -10.29 -9.77 11.98
N ILE A 382 -9.54 -9.43 10.94
CA ILE A 382 -9.94 -9.62 9.53
C ILE A 382 -8.87 -10.40 8.78
N ASP A 383 -9.23 -11.54 8.20
CA ASP A 383 -8.43 -12.22 7.18
C ASP A 383 -8.75 -11.69 5.78
N ASP A 384 -7.72 -11.49 4.95
CA ASP A 384 -7.83 -11.07 3.55
C ASP A 384 -8.76 -9.85 3.35
N GLY A 385 -8.56 -8.83 4.19
CA GLY A 385 -9.40 -7.65 4.18
C GLY A 385 -9.40 -6.93 2.83
N ASN A 386 -10.57 -6.44 2.43
CA ASN A 386 -10.77 -5.74 1.18
C ASN A 386 -11.12 -4.26 1.37
N GLU A 387 -11.04 -3.47 0.29
CA GLU A 387 -11.13 -2.01 0.38
C GLU A 387 -12.48 -1.49 0.91
N LEU A 388 -13.59 -2.16 0.60
CA LEU A 388 -14.92 -1.76 1.10
C LEU A 388 -15.10 -2.10 2.58
N GLU A 389 -14.62 -3.27 3.02
CA GLU A 389 -14.60 -3.64 4.44
C GLU A 389 -13.80 -2.63 5.26
N PHE A 390 -12.68 -2.12 4.71
CA PHE A 390 -11.90 -1.09 5.38
C PHE A 390 -12.71 0.18 5.63
N PHE A 391 -13.51 0.65 4.66
CA PHE A 391 -14.36 1.82 4.86
C PHE A 391 -15.41 1.58 5.95
N GLU A 392 -16.13 0.45 5.87
CA GLU A 392 -17.17 0.12 6.86
C GLU A 392 -16.58 -0.01 8.27
N VAL A 393 -15.43 -0.66 8.41
CA VAL A 393 -14.70 -0.75 9.68
C VAL A 393 -14.32 0.63 10.21
N LEU A 394 -13.78 1.53 9.38
CA LEU A 394 -13.43 2.89 9.83
C LEU A 394 -14.64 3.66 10.35
N GLU A 395 -15.81 3.50 9.73
CA GLU A 395 -17.06 4.09 10.19
C GLU A 395 -17.50 3.52 11.54
N MET A 396 -17.36 2.21 11.74
CA MET A 396 -17.72 1.51 12.99
C MET A 396 -16.84 1.95 14.17
N ILE A 397 -15.52 1.99 14.00
CA ILE A 397 -14.57 2.13 15.12
C ILE A 397 -13.94 3.52 15.24
N ARG A 398 -13.92 4.34 14.18
CA ARG A 398 -13.32 5.69 14.12
C ARG A 398 -11.93 5.77 14.80
N PRO A 399 -10.88 5.16 14.22
CA PRO A 399 -9.55 5.16 14.81
C PRO A 399 -8.91 6.56 14.78
N ASP A 400 -7.85 6.77 15.57
CA ASP A 400 -7.03 7.97 15.51
C ASP A 400 -5.89 7.85 14.48
N VAL A 401 -5.45 6.63 14.15
CA VAL A 401 -4.38 6.38 13.15
C VAL A 401 -4.48 4.97 12.54
N VAL A 402 -4.04 4.82 11.30
CA VAL A 402 -3.98 3.52 10.59
C VAL A 402 -2.53 3.15 10.23
N LEU A 403 -2.07 1.98 10.64
CA LEU A 403 -0.77 1.41 10.27
C LEU A 403 -0.97 0.48 9.08
N THR A 404 -0.65 0.95 7.87
CA THR A 404 -0.93 0.22 6.62
C THR A 404 0.05 0.58 5.50
N GLY A 405 -0.13 0.04 4.29
CA GLY A 405 0.68 0.39 3.12
C GLY A 405 0.41 1.83 2.64
N PRO A 406 1.34 2.45 1.90
CA PRO A 406 1.20 3.85 1.48
C PRO A 406 -0.01 4.11 0.56
N ARG A 407 -0.44 3.11 -0.23
CA ARG A 407 -1.64 3.20 -1.09
C ARG A 407 -2.91 3.39 -0.24
N VAL A 408 -3.15 2.49 0.72
CA VAL A 408 -4.27 2.59 1.66
C VAL A 408 -4.12 3.82 2.55
N GLY A 409 -2.90 4.17 2.95
CA GLY A 409 -2.60 5.40 3.68
C GLY A 409 -3.04 6.67 2.93
N ALA A 410 -2.84 6.71 1.61
CA ALA A 410 -3.30 7.81 0.77
C ALA A 410 -4.83 7.86 0.64
N LEU A 411 -5.50 6.69 0.69
CA LEU A 411 -6.96 6.57 0.69
C LEU A 411 -7.56 7.13 1.98
N VAL A 412 -7.15 6.60 3.14
CA VAL A 412 -7.73 7.00 4.45
C VAL A 412 -7.41 8.45 4.82
N LYS A 413 -6.35 9.03 4.25
CA LYS A 413 -6.05 10.46 4.37
C LYS A 413 -7.21 11.34 3.87
N LYS A 414 -7.99 10.86 2.88
CA LYS A 414 -9.19 11.57 2.38
C LYS A 414 -10.34 11.59 3.40
N LEU A 415 -10.30 10.71 4.39
CA LEU A 415 -11.20 10.70 5.54
C LEU A 415 -10.63 11.48 6.73
N HIS A 416 -9.58 12.28 6.51
CA HIS A 416 -8.82 12.99 7.55
C HIS A 416 -8.23 12.07 8.62
N LEU A 417 -7.94 10.82 8.25
CA LEU A 417 -7.24 9.87 9.11
C LEU A 417 -5.75 9.85 8.77
N PRO A 418 -4.86 10.13 9.74
CA PRO A 418 -3.43 9.96 9.52
C PRO A 418 -3.08 8.49 9.39
N TYR A 419 -1.96 8.21 8.72
CA TYR A 419 -1.46 6.84 8.59
C TYR A 419 0.03 6.78 8.89
N ILE A 420 0.48 5.63 9.39
CA ILE A 420 1.88 5.24 9.42
C ILE A 420 2.10 4.08 8.44
N ASN A 421 3.20 4.11 7.68
CA ASN A 421 3.53 3.01 6.78
C ASN A 421 3.90 1.76 7.59
N GLY A 422 2.93 0.89 7.83
CA GLY A 422 3.07 -0.35 8.60
C GLY A 422 3.91 -1.42 7.91
N HIS A 423 4.40 -1.19 6.68
CA HIS A 423 5.28 -2.09 5.93
C HIS A 423 6.71 -1.57 5.83
N GLY A 424 6.89 -0.36 5.31
CA GLY A 424 8.19 0.25 5.04
C GLY A 424 8.60 1.37 6.00
N TYR A 425 7.80 1.64 7.03
CA TYR A 425 7.97 2.70 8.05
C TYR A 425 7.90 4.12 7.49
N HIS A 426 7.67 5.11 8.35
CA HIS A 426 7.90 6.51 7.98
C HIS A 426 9.38 6.81 8.16
N ASN A 427 9.85 6.92 9.40
CA ASN A 427 11.23 7.21 9.76
C ASN A 427 11.74 6.13 10.75
N GLY A 428 12.05 4.96 10.20
CA GLY A 428 12.58 3.83 10.96
C GLY A 428 14.07 4.00 11.35
N PRO A 429 14.74 2.93 11.81
CA PRO A 429 14.18 1.59 12.07
C PRO A 429 13.14 1.60 13.19
N TYR A 430 12.30 0.56 13.26
CA TYR A 430 11.28 0.41 14.31
C TYR A 430 11.58 -0.74 15.28
N MET A 431 12.50 -1.65 14.97
CA MET A 431 12.96 -2.68 15.91
C MET A 431 13.86 -2.11 17.02
N GLY A 432 13.88 -2.79 18.16
CA GLY A 432 14.72 -2.46 19.32
C GLY A 432 14.26 -1.25 20.12
N PHE A 433 15.08 -0.84 21.10
CA PHE A 433 14.74 0.23 22.04
C PHE A 433 14.60 1.59 21.36
N GLU A 434 15.58 1.97 20.53
CA GLU A 434 15.53 3.18 19.73
C GLU A 434 14.38 3.14 18.72
N GLY A 435 14.16 1.99 18.09
CA GLY A 435 13.11 1.83 17.09
C GLY A 435 11.70 1.97 17.67
N ALA A 436 11.47 1.50 18.90
CA ALA A 436 10.21 1.73 19.60
C ALA A 436 9.95 3.23 19.80
N VAL A 437 10.98 4.01 20.18
CA VAL A 437 10.88 5.49 20.28
C VAL A 437 10.61 6.11 18.91
N ASN A 438 11.25 5.63 17.85
CA ASN A 438 11.02 6.12 16.48
C ASN A 438 9.57 5.89 16.02
N MET A 439 9.02 4.71 16.31
CA MET A 439 7.61 4.40 16.04
C MET A 439 6.69 5.34 16.84
N ALA A 440 6.95 5.50 18.14
CA ALA A 440 6.18 6.38 19.01
C ALA A 440 6.18 7.84 18.53
N ARG A 441 7.35 8.35 18.12
CA ARG A 441 7.50 9.68 17.51
C ARG A 441 6.65 9.82 16.25
N ASP A 442 6.73 8.86 15.34
CA ASP A 442 6.01 8.94 14.07
C ASP A 442 4.49 8.88 14.31
N LEU A 443 4.02 7.99 15.20
CA LEU A 443 2.62 7.93 15.63
C LEU A 443 2.14 9.26 16.21
N TYR A 444 2.92 9.84 17.13
CA TYR A 444 2.62 11.14 17.73
C TYR A 444 2.50 12.24 16.68
N ASN A 445 3.50 12.39 15.80
CA ASN A 445 3.49 13.43 14.78
C ASN A 445 2.34 13.26 13.77
N ALA A 446 1.97 12.02 13.46
CA ALA A 446 0.87 11.73 12.54
C ALA A 446 -0.49 12.13 13.17
N ILE A 447 -0.74 11.74 14.42
CA ILE A 447 -1.98 12.02 15.15
C ILE A 447 -2.13 13.52 15.45
N TYR A 448 -1.06 14.17 15.89
CA TYR A 448 -1.08 15.58 16.30
C TYR A 448 -0.73 16.56 15.17
N SER A 449 -0.81 16.12 13.91
CA SER A 449 -0.57 16.99 12.76
C SER A 449 -1.65 18.08 12.64
N PRO A 450 -1.27 19.38 12.58
CA PRO A 450 -2.22 20.47 12.40
C PRO A 450 -3.05 20.35 11.11
N LEU A 451 -2.50 19.66 10.10
CA LEU A 451 -3.16 19.49 8.80
C LEU A 451 -4.48 18.73 8.90
N MET A 452 -4.63 17.82 9.87
CA MET A 452 -5.88 17.07 10.05
C MET A 452 -7.01 18.00 10.54
N ASN A 453 -6.68 18.94 11.44
CA ASN A 453 -7.63 19.94 11.91
C ASN A 453 -7.94 20.98 10.82
N LEU A 454 -6.93 21.43 10.07
CA LEU A 454 -7.13 22.39 8.98
C LEU A 454 -8.01 21.82 7.86
N ALA A 455 -7.88 20.53 7.54
CA ALA A 455 -8.68 19.87 6.52
C ALA A 455 -10.17 19.74 6.90
N ALA A 456 -10.50 19.78 8.19
CA ALA A 456 -11.88 19.70 8.68
C ALA A 456 -12.64 21.04 8.61
N ILE A 457 -11.95 22.15 8.35
CA ILE A 457 -12.56 23.48 8.28
C ILE A 457 -13.15 23.70 6.88
N ASP A 458 -14.46 23.91 6.81
CA ASP A 458 -15.09 24.48 5.61
C ASP A 458 -15.00 26.00 5.69
N VAL A 459 -14.14 26.59 4.87
CA VAL A 459 -13.93 28.05 4.84
C VAL A 459 -15.20 28.83 4.44
N ARG A 460 -16.21 28.16 3.87
CA ARG A 460 -17.50 28.77 3.51
C ARG A 460 -18.41 28.99 4.73
N ASP A 461 -18.21 28.22 5.81
CA ASP A 461 -19.06 28.31 7.01
C ASP A 461 -18.87 29.65 7.75
N ASP A 462 -17.73 30.33 7.58
CA ASP A 462 -17.44 31.64 8.19
C ASP A 462 -18.12 32.83 7.46
N GLU A 463 -18.54 32.67 6.19
CA GLU A 463 -19.19 33.77 5.44
C GLU A 463 -20.67 33.96 5.80
N THR A 464 -21.32 32.95 6.39
CA THR A 464 -22.77 32.97 6.69
C THR A 464 -23.16 33.84 7.90
N LYS A 465 -22.20 34.48 8.60
CA LYS A 465 -22.46 35.30 9.81
C LYS A 465 -22.50 36.81 9.57
N LYS A 466 -22.42 37.31 8.33
CA LYS A 466 -22.22 38.75 8.05
C LYS A 466 -23.38 39.53 7.43
N ASP A 467 -24.52 38.93 7.10
CA ASP A 467 -25.53 39.68 6.33
C ASP A 467 -26.97 39.52 6.84
N THR A 468 -27.34 40.37 7.81
CA THR A 468 -28.75 40.67 8.12
C THR A 468 -28.92 42.16 8.45
N SER A 469 -29.03 43.02 7.43
CA SER A 469 -29.91 44.19 7.49
C SER A 469 -30.11 44.81 6.10
N LYS A 470 -31.35 44.80 5.60
CA LYS A 470 -32.15 46.00 5.24
C LYS A 470 -33.23 45.70 4.19
N ASP A 471 -34.44 46.17 4.51
CA ASP A 471 -35.60 46.33 3.65
C ASP A 471 -35.71 47.76 3.05
N GLU A 472 -36.59 47.89 2.04
CA GLU A 472 -37.31 49.07 1.49
C GLU A 472 -36.75 49.81 0.24
N ASN A 473 -37.43 49.70 -0.93
CA ASN A 473 -38.39 50.71 -1.46
C ASN A 473 -38.74 50.56 -2.97
N ASN A 474 -40.03 50.70 -3.30
CA ASN A 474 -40.72 50.18 -4.50
C ASN A 474 -40.92 51.17 -5.68
N GLU A 475 -40.17 52.27 -5.75
CA GLU A 475 -40.19 53.19 -6.92
C GLU A 475 -38.87 53.16 -7.71
N SER A 476 -37.79 52.67 -7.10
CA SER A 476 -36.52 52.39 -7.80
C SER A 476 -36.59 51.16 -8.72
N LEU A 477 -37.63 50.33 -8.59
CA LEU A 477 -37.73 49.05 -9.28
C LEU A 477 -38.03 49.17 -10.77
N LYS A 478 -38.72 50.23 -11.22
CA LYS A 478 -39.04 50.40 -12.66
C LYS A 478 -37.84 50.88 -13.46
N GLN A 479 -37.07 51.83 -12.92
CA GLN A 479 -35.83 52.33 -13.52
C GLN A 479 -34.70 51.29 -13.45
N LYS A 480 -34.58 50.56 -12.32
CA LYS A 480 -33.69 49.39 -12.21
C LYS A 480 -34.09 48.26 -13.16
N SER A 481 -35.38 48.03 -13.40
CA SER A 481 -35.83 46.98 -14.32
C SER A 481 -35.44 47.26 -15.77
N GLU A 482 -35.50 48.52 -16.22
CA GLU A 482 -35.06 48.91 -17.57
C GLU A 482 -33.53 48.82 -17.73
N GLU A 483 -32.76 49.26 -16.72
CA GLU A 483 -31.30 49.14 -16.69
C GLU A 483 -30.83 47.67 -16.66
N ILE A 484 -31.47 46.82 -15.84
CA ILE A 484 -31.18 45.38 -15.78
C ILE A 484 -31.51 44.70 -17.11
N THR A 485 -32.62 45.09 -17.76
CA THR A 485 -33.01 44.53 -19.06
C THR A 485 -31.99 44.89 -20.14
N ALA A 486 -31.56 46.15 -20.21
CA ALA A 486 -30.53 46.61 -21.14
C ALA A 486 -29.18 45.91 -20.88
N TYR A 487 -28.79 45.77 -19.60
CA TYR A 487 -27.58 45.06 -19.20
C TYR A 487 -27.62 43.58 -19.65
N ILE A 488 -28.71 42.87 -19.39
CA ILE A 488 -28.86 41.47 -19.80
C ILE A 488 -28.78 41.34 -21.33
N GLN A 489 -29.39 42.25 -22.09
CA GLN A 489 -29.34 42.23 -23.55
C GLN A 489 -27.91 42.46 -24.10
N GLU A 490 -27.18 43.44 -23.56
CA GLU A 490 -25.79 43.70 -23.92
C GLU A 490 -24.91 42.47 -23.67
N ARG A 491 -25.03 41.87 -22.48
CA ARG A 491 -24.25 40.68 -22.10
C ARG A 491 -24.61 39.45 -22.91
N THR A 492 -25.88 39.33 -23.29
CA THR A 492 -26.35 38.27 -24.20
C THR A 492 -25.64 38.36 -25.54
N GLU A 493 -25.49 39.57 -26.10
CA GLU A 493 -24.80 39.74 -27.38
C GLU A 493 -23.32 39.37 -27.28
N GLU A 494 -22.61 39.86 -26.25
CA GLU A 494 -21.20 39.55 -26.00
C GLU A 494 -20.92 38.05 -25.93
N ILE A 495 -21.73 37.32 -25.16
CA ILE A 495 -21.56 35.87 -25.00
C ILE A 495 -21.99 35.13 -26.28
N THR A 496 -23.06 35.56 -26.95
CA THR A 496 -23.50 34.93 -28.20
C THR A 496 -22.41 35.02 -29.26
N THR A 497 -21.82 36.21 -29.46
CA THR A 497 -20.70 36.41 -30.40
C THR A 497 -19.51 35.53 -30.02
N TYR A 498 -19.16 35.46 -28.72
CA TYR A 498 -18.05 34.60 -28.28
C TYR A 498 -18.27 33.13 -28.64
N ILE A 499 -19.45 32.60 -28.36
CA ILE A 499 -19.78 31.20 -28.62
C ILE A 499 -19.74 30.93 -30.13
N GLN A 500 -20.32 31.82 -30.94
CA GLN A 500 -20.29 31.67 -32.40
C GLN A 500 -18.86 31.64 -32.98
N GLU A 501 -17.94 32.40 -32.39
CA GLU A 501 -16.55 32.48 -32.84
C GLU A 501 -15.67 31.32 -32.34
N ARG A 502 -15.94 30.78 -31.14
CA ARG A 502 -14.98 29.94 -30.41
C ARG A 502 -15.47 28.55 -30.06
N CYS A 503 -16.78 28.35 -30.01
CA CYS A 503 -17.35 27.03 -29.80
C CYS A 503 -17.65 26.41 -31.17
N LEU A 504 -17.54 25.10 -31.33
CA LEU A 504 -17.99 24.41 -32.55
C LEU A 504 -19.19 23.50 -32.30
N TRP A 505 -19.47 23.19 -31.04
CA TRP A 505 -20.55 22.31 -30.60
C TRP A 505 -21.95 22.84 -30.98
N GLN A 506 -22.10 24.12 -31.32
CA GLN A 506 -23.36 24.66 -31.85
C GLN A 506 -23.61 24.34 -33.33
N PHE A 507 -22.64 23.75 -34.05
CA PHE A 507 -22.72 23.47 -35.49
C PHE A 507 -22.71 21.98 -35.81
N HIS A 508 -23.80 21.29 -35.45
CA HIS A 508 -24.04 19.91 -35.84
C HIS A 508 -24.69 19.78 -37.22
N SER A 509 -24.78 18.57 -37.77
CA SER A 509 -25.25 18.37 -39.15
C SER A 509 -26.76 18.53 -39.33
N ARG A 510 -27.56 18.36 -38.26
CA ARG A 510 -29.04 18.37 -38.31
C ARG A 510 -29.63 19.38 -37.34
N SER A 511 -30.87 19.82 -37.60
CA SER A 511 -31.60 20.75 -36.74
C SER A 511 -31.80 20.20 -35.32
N TRP A 512 -32.28 18.96 -35.19
CA TRP A 512 -32.50 18.33 -33.89
C TRP A 512 -31.20 18.10 -33.09
N ASP A 513 -30.10 17.74 -33.76
CA ASP A 513 -28.79 17.50 -33.14
C ASP A 513 -28.16 18.82 -32.65
N ARG A 514 -28.32 19.91 -33.42
CA ARG A 514 -27.97 21.27 -32.96
C ARG A 514 -28.77 21.68 -31.74
N GLU A 515 -30.07 21.41 -31.74
CA GLU A 515 -30.96 21.78 -30.64
C GLU A 515 -30.60 21.01 -29.36
N GLU A 516 -30.40 19.70 -29.46
CA GLU A 516 -30.00 18.85 -28.34
C GLU A 516 -28.67 19.31 -27.75
N ASN A 517 -27.66 19.57 -28.59
CA ASN A 517 -26.34 19.96 -28.11
C ASN A 517 -26.31 21.39 -27.53
N ILE A 518 -26.96 22.36 -28.17
CA ILE A 518 -27.06 23.74 -27.65
C ILE A 518 -27.79 23.75 -26.30
N ASN A 519 -28.92 23.05 -26.21
CA ASN A 519 -29.68 22.96 -24.95
C ASN A 519 -28.87 22.24 -23.87
N GLY A 520 -28.25 21.12 -24.24
CA GLY A 520 -27.41 20.33 -23.35
C GLY A 520 -26.28 21.14 -22.74
N VAL A 521 -25.42 21.72 -23.57
CA VAL A 521 -24.24 22.48 -23.10
C VAL A 521 -24.65 23.71 -22.28
N ILE A 522 -25.63 24.50 -22.74
CA ILE A 522 -26.04 25.70 -22.01
C ILE A 522 -26.72 25.36 -20.68
N ASN A 523 -27.56 24.33 -20.61
CA ASN A 523 -28.20 23.92 -19.36
C ASN A 523 -27.17 23.44 -18.33
N LYS A 524 -26.17 22.65 -18.76
CA LYS A 524 -25.07 22.23 -17.88
C LYS A 524 -24.23 23.44 -17.45
N ALA A 525 -24.00 24.42 -18.33
CA ALA A 525 -23.28 25.65 -17.98
C ALA A 525 -24.04 26.48 -16.93
N ILE A 526 -25.36 26.64 -17.07
CA ILE A 526 -26.22 27.28 -16.07
C ILE A 526 -26.13 26.55 -14.73
N ALA A 527 -26.26 25.22 -14.72
CA ALA A 527 -26.13 24.42 -13.51
C ALA A 527 -24.75 24.59 -12.83
N ILE A 528 -23.66 24.64 -13.62
CA ILE A 528 -22.31 24.91 -13.11
C ILE A 528 -22.21 26.34 -12.52
N PHE A 529 -22.79 27.35 -13.16
CA PHE A 529 -22.79 28.72 -12.62
C PHE A 529 -23.64 28.85 -11.35
N ASN A 530 -24.73 28.09 -11.25
CA ASN A 530 -25.59 28.09 -10.07
C ASN A 530 -25.04 27.23 -8.93
N GLU A 531 -23.99 26.45 -9.19
CA GLU A 531 -23.41 25.45 -8.28
C GLU A 531 -24.41 24.33 -7.93
N GLU A 532 -25.31 24.05 -8.87
CA GLU A 532 -26.25 22.93 -8.80
C GLU A 532 -25.53 21.60 -9.09
N GLN A 533 -26.09 20.51 -8.57
CA GLN A 533 -25.59 19.18 -8.89
C GLN A 533 -25.84 18.87 -10.37
N VAL A 534 -24.76 18.71 -11.14
CA VAL A 534 -24.86 18.36 -12.56
C VAL A 534 -25.08 16.85 -12.71
N VAL A 535 -26.26 16.47 -13.22
CA VAL A 535 -26.61 15.07 -13.55
C VAL A 535 -25.81 14.62 -14.78
N ASN A 536 -25.06 13.51 -14.70
CA ASN A 536 -24.20 13.02 -15.78
C ASN A 536 -24.37 11.51 -16.02
N GLU A 537 -25.61 11.08 -16.21
CA GLU A 537 -25.97 9.66 -16.26
C GLU A 537 -25.65 9.03 -17.61
N THR A 538 -25.90 9.74 -18.71
CA THR A 538 -25.65 9.24 -20.07
C THR A 538 -24.31 9.70 -20.65
N LEU A 539 -23.86 9.05 -21.74
CA LEU A 539 -22.68 9.51 -22.48
C LEU A 539 -22.87 10.90 -23.09
N VAL A 540 -24.09 11.20 -23.53
CA VAL A 540 -24.49 12.51 -24.06
C VAL A 540 -24.44 13.57 -22.96
N ASP A 541 -24.92 13.26 -21.74
CA ASP A 541 -24.78 14.18 -20.60
C ASP A 541 -23.32 14.50 -20.27
N LYS A 542 -22.45 13.49 -20.30
CA LYS A 542 -21.01 13.66 -20.04
C LYS A 542 -20.34 14.51 -21.11
N LEU A 543 -20.75 14.37 -22.37
CA LEU A 543 -20.29 15.21 -23.48
C LEU A 543 -20.70 16.67 -23.26
N HIS A 544 -22.00 16.91 -23.02
CA HIS A 544 -22.53 18.24 -22.73
C HIS A 544 -21.83 18.89 -21.52
N TYR A 545 -21.55 18.11 -20.47
CA TYR A 545 -20.85 18.59 -19.30
C TYR A 545 -19.39 18.95 -19.58
N ALA A 546 -18.69 18.19 -20.43
CA ALA A 546 -17.32 18.50 -20.80
C ALA A 546 -17.23 19.85 -21.52
N ASP A 547 -18.07 20.07 -22.53
CA ASP A 547 -18.14 21.34 -23.26
C ASP A 547 -18.59 22.49 -22.36
N ALA A 548 -19.56 22.25 -21.48
CA ALA A 548 -20.03 23.26 -20.52
C ALA A 548 -18.95 23.68 -19.53
N LYS A 549 -18.10 22.77 -19.04
CA LYS A 549 -16.99 23.11 -18.15
C LYS A 549 -15.99 24.04 -18.81
N ILE A 550 -15.65 23.75 -20.07
CA ILE A 550 -14.72 24.59 -20.85
C ILE A 550 -15.36 25.95 -21.12
N LEU A 551 -16.63 25.97 -21.56
CA LEU A 551 -17.37 27.21 -21.78
C LEU A 551 -17.41 28.07 -20.51
N VAL A 552 -17.76 27.50 -19.36
CA VAL A 552 -17.81 28.25 -18.08
C VAL A 552 -16.45 28.81 -17.70
N LEU A 553 -15.38 28.03 -17.84
CA LEU A 553 -14.02 28.47 -17.56
C LEU A 553 -13.61 29.65 -18.46
N ASP A 554 -13.87 29.54 -19.75
CA ASP A 554 -13.61 30.57 -20.74
C ASP A 554 -14.39 31.84 -20.46
N LEU A 555 -15.68 31.70 -20.15
CA LEU A 555 -16.56 32.82 -19.83
C LEU A 555 -16.09 33.55 -18.57
N LYS A 556 -15.76 32.83 -17.49
CA LYS A 556 -15.20 33.41 -16.26
C LYS A 556 -13.86 34.12 -16.50
N THR A 557 -13.05 33.62 -17.42
CA THR A 557 -11.73 34.18 -17.74
C THR A 557 -11.85 35.43 -18.60
N LYS A 558 -12.70 35.39 -19.64
CA LYS A 558 -12.77 36.44 -20.66
C LYS A 558 -13.67 37.61 -20.25
N PHE A 559 -14.74 37.35 -19.51
CA PHE A 559 -15.74 38.35 -19.17
C PHE A 559 -15.69 38.65 -17.67
N SER A 560 -14.96 39.71 -17.31
CA SER A 560 -14.76 40.08 -15.91
C SER A 560 -16.06 40.34 -15.12
N TRP A 561 -17.14 40.68 -15.82
CA TRP A 561 -18.45 40.91 -15.22
C TRP A 561 -19.10 39.61 -14.71
N ILE A 562 -18.80 38.45 -15.34
CA ILE A 562 -19.38 37.16 -14.96
C ILE A 562 -19.02 36.77 -13.53
N ASN A 563 -17.80 37.08 -13.08
CA ASN A 563 -17.36 36.80 -11.71
C ASN A 563 -18.03 37.72 -10.66
N LYS A 564 -18.67 38.81 -11.09
CA LYS A 564 -19.30 39.82 -10.21
C LYS A 564 -20.83 39.85 -10.33
N ALA A 565 -21.39 39.18 -11.32
CA ALA A 565 -22.83 39.18 -11.57
C ALA A 565 -23.56 38.20 -10.66
N GLN A 566 -24.82 38.52 -10.34
CA GLN A 566 -25.71 37.60 -9.63
C GLN A 566 -25.99 36.37 -10.50
N LYS A 567 -26.08 35.19 -9.86
CA LYS A 567 -26.40 33.91 -10.53
C LYS A 567 -27.67 34.00 -11.39
N ALA A 568 -28.69 34.72 -10.91
CA ALA A 568 -29.93 34.97 -11.65
C ALA A 568 -29.70 35.76 -12.96
N HIS A 569 -28.81 36.75 -12.97
CA HIS A 569 -28.47 37.50 -14.19
C HIS A 569 -27.68 36.64 -15.17
N ILE A 570 -26.74 35.82 -14.69
CA ILE A 570 -25.98 34.89 -15.54
C ILE A 570 -26.92 33.86 -16.18
N THR A 571 -27.85 33.31 -15.38
CA THR A 571 -28.88 32.39 -15.87
C THR A 571 -29.74 33.05 -16.94
N ALA A 572 -30.24 34.27 -16.70
CA ALA A 572 -31.04 35.00 -17.67
C ALA A 572 -30.29 35.30 -18.97
N VAL A 573 -29.01 35.68 -18.88
CA VAL A 573 -28.15 35.90 -20.05
C VAL A 573 -27.95 34.60 -20.83
N LEU A 574 -27.57 33.51 -20.18
CA LEU A 574 -27.33 32.23 -20.86
C LEU A 574 -28.60 31.64 -21.48
N GLU A 575 -29.75 31.86 -20.86
CA GLU A 575 -31.05 31.47 -21.42
C GLU A 575 -31.36 32.24 -22.72
N LEU A 576 -31.12 33.55 -22.75
CA LEU A 576 -31.27 34.35 -23.96
C LEU A 576 -30.22 34.01 -25.03
N VAL A 577 -28.98 33.69 -24.62
CA VAL A 577 -27.93 33.19 -25.51
C VAL A 577 -28.38 31.89 -26.16
N ARG A 578 -28.94 30.94 -25.39
CA ARG A 578 -29.51 29.68 -25.91
C ARG A 578 -30.55 29.95 -26.99
N GLN A 579 -31.50 30.83 -26.72
CA GLN A 579 -32.55 31.21 -27.68
C GLN A 579 -31.97 31.84 -28.95
N LYS A 580 -30.98 32.74 -28.82
CA LYS A 580 -30.29 33.33 -29.98
C LYS A 580 -29.50 32.30 -30.77
N LEU A 581 -28.79 31.38 -30.12
CA LEU A 581 -28.03 30.32 -30.80
C LEU A 581 -28.97 29.38 -31.55
N LEU A 582 -30.08 28.96 -30.96
CA LEU A 582 -31.11 28.17 -31.65
C LEU A 582 -31.68 28.94 -32.84
N HIS A 583 -31.91 30.26 -32.68
CA HIS A 583 -32.35 31.07 -33.81
C HIS A 583 -31.32 31.09 -34.92
N ILE A 584 -30.07 31.43 -34.64
CA ILE A 584 -29.02 31.59 -35.65
C ILE A 584 -28.63 30.26 -36.29
N ALA A 585 -28.48 29.20 -35.49
CA ALA A 585 -27.98 27.91 -35.95
C ALA A 585 -29.07 27.04 -36.60
N ILE A 586 -30.36 27.30 -36.32
CA ILE A 586 -31.47 26.47 -36.80
C ILE A 586 -32.50 27.32 -37.54
N THR A 587 -33.34 28.08 -36.83
CA THR A 587 -34.57 28.66 -37.43
C THR A 587 -34.31 29.81 -38.43
N GLY A 588 -33.22 30.57 -38.24
CA GLY A 588 -32.76 31.65 -39.11
C GLY A 588 -31.57 31.27 -39.97
N SER A 589 -31.15 30.00 -39.96
CA SER A 589 -30.05 29.50 -40.78
C SER A 589 -30.49 29.34 -42.23
N LEU A 590 -29.67 29.83 -43.18
CA LEU A 590 -29.88 29.63 -44.62
C LEU A 590 -29.42 28.24 -45.12
N ASN A 591 -28.91 27.38 -44.23
CA ASN A 591 -28.45 26.06 -44.61
C ASN A 591 -29.65 25.10 -44.86
N ALA A 592 -29.96 24.89 -46.13
CA ALA A 592 -31.04 24.01 -46.57
C ALA A 592 -30.85 22.53 -46.16
N GLU A 593 -29.63 22.08 -45.86
CA GLU A 593 -29.34 20.70 -45.47
C GLU A 593 -29.86 20.35 -44.06
N LEU A 594 -30.17 21.37 -43.24
CA LEU A 594 -30.67 21.18 -41.87
C LEU A 594 -32.07 20.55 -41.82
N ASN A 595 -32.85 20.70 -42.89
CA ASN A 595 -34.24 20.26 -42.98
C ASN A 595 -34.45 19.14 -44.01
N HIS A 596 -33.37 18.51 -44.49
CA HIS A 596 -33.44 17.48 -45.52
C HIS A 596 -33.95 16.15 -44.93
N SER A 597 -35.16 15.72 -45.33
CA SER A 597 -35.91 14.59 -44.77
C SER A 597 -35.50 13.20 -45.30
N LEU A 598 -34.22 13.00 -45.70
CA LEU A 598 -33.80 11.69 -46.23
C LEU A 598 -33.49 10.65 -45.14
N TYR A 599 -33.66 11.00 -43.87
CA TYR A 599 -33.69 10.10 -42.71
C TYR A 599 -34.66 10.62 -41.67
#